data_AF-A0A966U498-F1
#
_entry.id   AF-A0A966U498-F1
#
_cell.length_a   1.000
_cell.length_b   1.000
_cell.length_c   1.000
_cell.angle_alpha   90.00
_cell.angle_beta   90.00
_cell.angle_gamma   90.00
#
_symmetry.space_group_name_H-M   'P 1'
#
loop_
_entity.id
_entity.type
_entity.pdbx_description
1 polymer ?
#
loop_
_entity_poly.entity_id
_entity_poly.type
_entity_poly.pdbx_seq_one_letter_code
_entity_poly.pdbx_strand_id
1 'polypeptide(L)' 'MIERQIHITTPDGQMSTFVCHPERNGPHPVLLFFMDAPGIREELRDMARRLAASGYYVLLPNLYYRAHV' A
#
# COMPACT_ATOMS: atom_id res chain seq x y z
N MET A 1 14.61 -1.59 -2.75
CA MET A 1 13.18 -1.23 -2.79
C MET A 1 12.93 -0.21 -1.71
N ILE A 2 12.12 0.83 -1.96
CA ILE A 2 11.73 1.77 -0.90
C ILE A 2 10.38 1.35 -0.37
N GLU A 3 10.29 1.13 0.94
CA GLU A 3 9.08 0.71 1.65
C GLU A 3 8.78 1.67 2.80
N ARG A 4 7.50 1.95 3.01
CA ARG A 4 7.04 2.81 4.10
C ARG A 4 5.61 2.50 4.50
N GLN A 5 5.32 2.63 5.79
CA GLN A 5 3.97 2.74 6.30
C GLN A 5 3.65 4.23 6.41
N ILE A 6 2.62 4.69 5.71
CA ILE A 6 2.15 6.08 5.80
C ILE A 6 0.72 6.11 6.33
N HIS A 7 0.30 7.27 6.85
CA HIS A 7 -1.09 7.54 7.19
C HIS A 7 -1.65 8.53 6.18
N ILE A 8 -2.70 8.11 5.47
CA ILE A 8 -3.44 8.95 4.55
C ILE A 8 -4.62 9.52 5.32
N THR A 9 -4.70 10.84 5.42
CA THR A 9 -5.83 11.52 6.05
C THR A 9 -7.05 11.42 5.15
N THR A 10 -8.18 10.98 5.71
CA THR A 10 -9.48 10.90 5.06
C THR A 10 -10.54 11.56 5.95
N PRO A 11 -11.75 11.86 5.45
CA PRO A 11 -12.84 12.39 6.28
C PRO A 11 -13.21 11.49 7.46
N ASP A 12 -13.01 10.18 7.34
CA ASP A 12 -13.38 9.18 8.35
C ASP A 12 -12.21 8.79 9.28
N GLY A 13 -11.04 9.43 9.14
CA GLY A 13 -9.88 9.19 9.98
C GLY A 13 -8.57 8.94 9.22
N GLN A 14 -7.58 8.40 9.92
CA GLN A 14 -6.24 8.11 9.38
C GLN A 14 -6.17 6.70 8.81
N MET A 15 -6.02 6.58 7.49
CA MET A 15 -5.90 5.31 6.80
C MET A 15 -4.43 4.88 6.73
N SER A 16 -4.06 3.91 7.55
CA SER A 16 -2.74 3.28 7.48
C SER A 16 -2.56 2.58 6.13
N THR A 17 -1.51 2.93 5.40
CA THR A 17 -1.27 2.47 4.03
C THR A 17 0.17 2.02 3.90
N PHE A 18 0.37 0.77 3.47
CA PHE A 18 1.68 0.30 3.06
C PHE A 18 1.99 0.81 1.66
N VAL A 19 3.19 1.33 1.46
CA VAL A 19 3.64 1.85 0.17
C VAL A 19 4.98 1.22 -0.17
N CYS A 20 5.12 0.76 -1.40
CA CYS A 20 6.40 0.29 -1.92
C CYS A 20 6.61 0.69 -3.39
N HIS A 21 7.83 1.08 -3.73
CA HIS A 21 8.19 1.47 -5.09
C HIS A 21 9.69 1.26 -5.38
N PRO A 22 10.09 1.13 -6.66
CA PRO A 22 11.50 1.01 -7.03
C PRO A 22 12.38 2.12 -6.46
N GLU A 23 13.65 1.79 -6.18
CA GLU A 23 14.69 2.78 -5.84
C GLU A 23 15.12 3.61 -7.06
N ARG A 24 14.98 3.06 -8.27
CA ARG A 24 15.35 3.76 -9.50
C ARG A 24 14.52 5.03 -9.68
N ASN A 25 15.09 5.99 -10.39
CA ASN A 25 14.44 7.26 -10.70
C ASN A 25 13.10 7.04 -11.43
N GLY A 26 12.11 7.87 -11.08
CA GLY A 26 10.77 7.84 -11.64
C GLY A 26 10.62 8.68 -12.92
N PRO A 27 9.37 8.94 -13.36
CA PRO A 27 8.12 8.62 -12.68
C PRO A 27 7.73 7.14 -12.77
N HIS A 28 7.06 6.64 -11.73
CA HIS A 28 6.51 5.27 -11.68
C HIS A 28 4.98 5.35 -11.77
N PRO A 29 4.30 4.54 -12.62
CA PRO A 29 2.85 4.47 -12.63
C PRO A 29 2.31 4.02 -11.26
N VAL A 30 1.25 4.68 -10.79
CA VAL A 30 0.64 4.40 -9.50
C VAL A 30 -0.33 3.22 -9.61
N LEU A 31 -0.26 2.29 -8.65
CA LEU A 31 -1.15 1.15 -8.53
C LEU A 31 -1.76 1.13 -7.12
N LEU A 32 -3.09 1.17 -7.05
CA LEU A 32 -3.83 0.93 -5.81
C LEU A 32 -4.14 -0.57 -5.71
N PHE A 33 -3.57 -1.24 -4.71
CA PHE A 33 -3.74 -2.66 -4.47
C PHE A 33 -4.60 -2.86 -3.23
N PHE A 34 -5.80 -3.40 -3.38
CA PHE A 34 -6.70 -3.59 -2.25
C PHE A 34 -6.53 -4.96 -1.59
N MET A 35 -6.66 -4.96 -0.26
CA MET A 35 -6.69 -6.17 0.54
C MET A 35 -7.97 -6.98 0.29
N ASP A 36 -7.92 -8.27 0.64
CA ASP A 36 -9.08 -9.16 0.69
C ASP A 36 -9.77 -9.13 2.07
N ALA A 37 -10.84 -9.92 2.21
CA ALA A 37 -11.71 -9.91 3.40
C ALA A 37 -11.00 -10.09 4.75
N PRO A 38 -9.93 -10.91 4.90
CA PRO A 38 -9.25 -11.05 6.18
C PRO A 38 -8.32 -9.87 6.55
N GLY A 39 -8.12 -8.89 5.66
CA GLY A 39 -7.24 -7.75 5.92
C GLY A 39 -5.80 -7.92 5.44
N ILE A 40 -4.97 -6.89 5.68
CA ILE A 40 -3.56 -6.88 5.25
C ILE A 40 -2.75 -7.92 6.02
N ARG A 41 -2.16 -8.86 5.28
CA ARG A 41 -1.20 -9.86 5.75
C ARG A 41 0.13 -9.70 5.00
N GLU A 42 1.16 -10.42 5.42
CA GLU A 42 2.48 -10.33 4.78
C GLU A 42 2.45 -10.75 3.31
N GLU A 43 1.59 -11.71 2.94
CA GLU A 43 1.46 -12.16 1.55
C GLU A 43 0.97 -11.04 0.62
N LEU A 44 0.15 -10.12 1.13
CA LEU A 44 -0.27 -8.94 0.38
C LEU A 44 0.85 -7.90 0.27
N ARG A 45 1.71 -7.77 1.30
CA ARG A 45 2.92 -6.93 1.20
C ARG A 45 3.91 -7.51 0.21
N ASP A 46 4.09 -8.83 0.18
CA ASP A 46 4.91 -9.52 -0.80
C ASP A 46 4.38 -9.35 -2.23
N MET A 47 3.07 -9.43 -2.42
CA MET A 47 2.47 -9.13 -3.72
C MET A 47 2.69 -7.67 -4.13
N ALA A 48 2.53 -6.72 -3.20
CA ALA A 48 2.82 -5.31 -3.45
C ALA A 48 4.29 -5.10 -3.85
N ARG A 49 5.24 -5.77 -3.19
CA ARG A 49 6.67 -5.74 -3.57
C ARG A 49 6.93 -6.31 -4.96
N ARG A 50 6.25 -7.40 -5.34
CA ARG A 50 6.35 -7.99 -6.69
C ARG A 50 5.87 -7.00 -7.75
N LEU A 51 4.72 -6.36 -7.52
CA LEU A 51 4.21 -5.31 -8.41
C LEU A 51 5.17 -4.13 -8.47
N ALA A 52 5.69 -3.67 -7.33
CA ALA A 52 6.68 -2.60 -7.30
C ALA A 52 7.97 -2.97 -8.04
N ALA A 53 8.44 -4.23 -7.94
CA ALA A 53 9.60 -4.71 -8.68
C ALA A 53 9.40 -4.64 -10.20
N SER A 54 8.16 -4.77 -10.68
CA SER A 54 7.80 -4.54 -12.09
C SER A 54 7.79 -3.06 -12.52
N GLY A 55 7.96 -2.12 -11.59
CA GLY A 55 8.09 -0.69 -11.88
C GLY A 55 6.96 0.20 -11.40
N TYR A 56 6.04 -0.32 -10.60
CA TYR A 56 4.90 0.43 -10.10
C TYR A 56 5.20 1.12 -8.77
N TYR A 57 4.55 2.26 -8.53
CA TYR A 57 4.41 2.83 -7.21
C TYR A 57 3.13 2.29 -6.58
N VAL A 58 3.27 1.35 -5.66
CA VAL A 58 2.15 0.58 -5.13
C VAL A 58 1.70 1.13 -3.79
N LEU A 59 0.39 1.34 -3.64
CA LEU A 59 -0.26 1.64 -2.36
C LEU A 59 -1.17 0.49 -1.98
N LEU A 60 -1.01 -0.04 -0.78
CA LEU A 60 -1.85 -1.05 -0.15
C LEU A 60 -2.52 -0.44 1.09
N PRO A 61 -3.70 0.19 0.93
CA PRO A 61 -4.42 0.83 2.03
C PRO A 61 -5.14 -0.20 2.90
N ASN A 62 -5.13 0.00 4.22
CA ASN A 62 -5.97 -0.76 5.13
C ASN A 62 -7.41 -0.26 5.02
N LEU A 63 -8.28 -1.01 4.35
CA LEU A 63 -9.68 -0.62 4.14
C LEU A 63 -10.54 -0.69 5.42
N TYR A 64 -10.05 -1.35 6.47
CA TYR A 64 -10.73 -1.40 7.77
C TYR A 64 -10.38 -0.23 8.69
N TYR A 65 -9.68 0.81 8.21
CA TYR A 65 -9.27 1.96 9.03
C TYR A 65 -10.43 2.73 9.71
N ARG A 66 -11.67 2.57 9.23
CA ARG A 66 -12.88 3.17 9.81
C ARG A 66 -13.51 2.32 10.91
N ALA A 67 -13.17 1.04 10.97
CA ALA A 67 -13.65 0.17 12.02
C ALA A 67 -12.87 0.54 13.28
N HIS A 68 -13.51 1.32 14.15
CA HIS A 68 -13.02 1.57 15.51
C HIS A 68 -13.02 0.22 16.24
N VAL A 69 -11.86 -0.44 16.29
CA VAL A 69 -11.59 -1.53 17.22
C VAL A 69 -10.73 -0.99 18.34
#